data_AF-A0A7C4AYP6-F1
#
_entry.id   AF-A0A7C4AYP6-F1
#
_cell.length_a   1.000
_cell.length_b   1.000
_cell.length_c   1.000
_cell.angle_alpha   90.00
_cell.angle_beta   90.00
_cell.angle_gamma   90.00
#
_symmetry.space_group_name_H-M   'P 1'
#
loop_
_entity.id
_entity.type
_entity.pdbx_description
1 polymer ?
#
loop_
_entity_poly.entity_id
_entity_poly.type
_entity_poly.pdbx_seq_one_letter_code
_entity_poly.pdbx_strand_id
1 'polypeptide(L)' 'MNPRNGRKPKRYKFRLYKGMRSAVERFYGWLKSFRRIIIRYERLAETYKAFINIACIIIHLRYGI' A
#
# COMPACT_ATOMS: atom_id res chain seq x y z
N MET A 1 9.84 -34.34 -8.41
CA MET A 1 8.42 -33.97 -8.41
C MET A 1 8.28 -32.48 -8.07
N ASN A 2 7.77 -31.66 -8.99
CA ASN A 2 7.61 -30.22 -8.78
C ASN A 2 6.22 -29.93 -8.17
N PRO A 3 6.11 -29.40 -6.94
CA PRO A 3 4.82 -29.23 -6.24
C PRO A 3 3.90 -28.14 -6.85
N ARG A 4 4.29 -27.54 -7.99
CA ARG A 4 3.55 -26.47 -8.67
C ARG A 4 2.57 -26.95 -9.74
N ASN A 5 2.67 -28.20 -10.20
CA ASN A 5 1.91 -28.69 -11.36
C ASN A 5 0.41 -29.00 -11.10
N GLY A 6 -0.06 -28.94 -9.85
CA GLY A 6 -1.46 -29.27 -9.50
C GLY A 6 -2.36 -28.08 -9.12
N ARG A 7 -1.81 -26.87 -9.00
CA ARG A 7 -2.63 -25.70 -8.61
C ARG A 7 -3.32 -25.15 -9.84
N LYS A 8 -4.61 -25.47 -10.01
CA LYS A 8 -5.47 -24.77 -10.97
C LYS A 8 -5.32 -23.26 -10.71
N PRO A 9 -5.03 -22.43 -11.73
CA PRO A 9 -4.87 -21.00 -11.52
C PRO A 9 -6.17 -20.47 -10.89
N LYS A 10 -6.06 -19.83 -9.72
CA LYS A 10 -7.19 -19.11 -9.11
C LYS A 10 -7.78 -18.22 -10.20
N ARG A 11 -9.10 -18.29 -10.44
CA ARG A 11 -9.80 -17.42 -11.41
C ARG A 11 -9.38 -15.98 -11.15
N TYR A 12 -8.47 -15.48 -11.97
CA TYR A 12 -7.91 -14.16 -11.81
C TYR A 12 -8.97 -13.17 -12.26
N LYS A 13 -9.64 -12.54 -11.29
CA LYS A 13 -10.60 -11.47 -11.57
C LYS A 13 -9.81 -10.22 -11.97
N PHE A 14 -9.28 -10.22 -13.20
CA PHE A 14 -8.40 -9.20 -13.78
C PHE A 14 -8.95 -7.78 -13.54
N ARG A 15 -10.26 -7.59 -13.73
CA ARG A 15 -10.94 -6.31 -13.60
C ARG A 15 -10.93 -5.78 -12.16
N LEU A 16 -11.19 -6.65 -11.17
CA LEU A 16 -11.13 -6.30 -9.74
C LEU A 16 -9.70 -6.03 -9.29
N TYR A 17 -8.76 -6.88 -9.70
CA TYR A 17 -7.34 -6.67 -9.39
C TYR A 17 -6.81 -5.36 -9.95
N LYS A 18 -7.16 -5.01 -11.20
CA LYS A 18 -6.71 -3.78 -11.85
C LYS A 18 -7.18 -2.53 -11.10
N GLY A 19 -8.44 -2.50 -10.66
CA GLY A 19 -8.99 -1.39 -9.86
C GLY A 19 -8.29 -1.24 -8.51
N MET A 20 -8.16 -2.35 -7.76
CA MET A 20 -7.48 -2.34 -6.46
C MET A 20 -6.01 -1.95 -6.59
N ARG A 21 -5.31 -2.43 -7.62
CA ARG A 21 -3.91 -2.07 -7.87
C ARG A 21 -3.73 -0.59 -8.14
N SER A 22 -4.60 0.01 -8.96
CA SER A 22 -4.52 1.45 -9.25
C SER A 22 -4.74 2.30 -8.00
N ALA A 23 -5.66 1.90 -7.11
CA ALA A 23 -5.87 2.57 -5.83
C ALA A 23 -4.63 2.46 -4.92
N VAL A 24 -4.03 1.27 -4.82
CA VAL A 24 -2.81 1.04 -4.04
C VAL A 24 -1.63 1.84 -4.60
N GLU A 25 -1.41 1.83 -5.91
CA GLU A 25 -0.31 2.57 -6.55
C GLU A 25 -0.45 4.09 -6.34
N ARG A 26 -1.68 4.63 -6.41
CA ARG A 26 -1.97 6.03 -6.07
C ARG A 26 -1.69 6.34 -4.61
N PHE A 27 -2.13 5.47 -3.70
CA PHE A 27 -1.86 5.61 -2.27
C PHE A 27 -0.35 5.68 -1.98
N TYR A 28 0.45 4.77 -2.55
CA TYR A 28 1.91 4.82 -2.42
C TYR A 28 2.54 6.03 -3.11
N GLY A 29 1.93 6.56 -4.17
CA GLY A 29 2.32 7.83 -4.78
C GLY A 29 2.17 9.00 -3.80
N TRP A 30 1.04 9.09 -3.10
CA TRP A 30 0.81 10.11 -2.08
C TRP A 30 1.69 9.90 -0.85
N LEU A 31 1.88 8.65 -0.42
CA LEU A 31 2.75 8.30 0.70
C LEU A 31 4.20 8.75 0.43
N LYS A 32 4.66 8.65 -0.83
CA LYS A 32 5.97 9.14 -1.26
C LYS A 32 6.10 10.67 -1.27
N SER A 33 5.02 11.44 -1.10
CA SER A 33 5.15 12.89 -0.88
C SER A 33 5.71 13.20 0.51
N PHE A 34 5.53 12.30 1.48
CA PHE A 34 6.01 12.48 2.85
C PHE A 34 7.47 12.03 2.99
N ARG A 35 8.41 12.97 2.80
CA ARG A 35 9.86 12.72 2.85
C ARG A 35 10.34 12.04 4.16
N ARG A 36 9.69 12.33 5.29
CA ARG A 36 9.98 11.69 6.59
C ARG A 36 9.68 10.20 6.61
N ILE A 37 8.66 9.75 5.86
CA ILE A 37 8.26 8.35 5.79
C ILE A 37 9.20 7.57 4.86
N ILE A 38 9.58 8.13 3.71
CA ILE A 38 10.47 7.47 2.74
C ILE A 38 11.82 7.11 3.36
N ILE A 39 12.46 8.09 4.00
CA ILE A 39 13.86 7.96 4.42
C ILE A 39 13.94 7.29 5.81
N ARG A 40 12.80 7.08 6.48
CA ARG A 40 12.67 6.49 7.83
C ARG A 40 13.70 7.06 8.81
N TYR A 41 13.60 8.36 9.07
CA TYR A 41 14.47 9.05 10.04
C TYR A 41 14.21 8.64 11.50
N GLU A 42 13.03 8.09 11.79
CA GLU A 42 12.63 7.76 13.16
C GLU A 42 13.38 6.53 13.69
N ARG A 43 14.09 6.69 14.82
CA ARG A 43 14.74 5.58 15.56
C ARG A 43 13.73 4.59 16.12
N LEU A 44 12.58 5.07 16.60
CA LEU A 44 11.55 4.23 17.19
C LEU A 44 10.53 3.80 16.15
N ALA A 45 10.22 2.50 16.14
CA ALA A 45 9.20 1.92 15.28
C ALA A 45 7.79 2.48 15.58
N GLU A 46 7.53 2.81 16.84
CA GLU A 46 6.26 3.38 17.29
C GLU A 46 6.02 4.77 16.68
N THR A 47 7.02 5.65 16.72
CA THR A 47 6.91 6.99 16.13
C THR A 47 6.75 6.92 14.62
N TYR A 48 7.49 6.03 13.94
CA TYR A 48 7.29 5.77 12.52
C TYR A 48 5.86 5.33 12.20
N LYS A 49 5.30 4.41 13.01
CA LYS A 49 3.91 3.94 12.86
C LYS A 49 2.91 5.08 13.08
N ALA A 50 3.15 5.95 14.06
CA ALA A 50 2.30 7.13 14.28
C ALA A 50 2.31 8.07 13.06
N PHE A 51 3.48 8.33 12.46
CA PHE A 51 3.57 9.14 11.24
C PHE A 51 2.86 8.51 10.05
N ILE A 52 2.95 7.18 9.88
CA ILE A 52 2.18 6.46 8.86
C ILE A 52 0.68 6.66 9.07
N ASN A 53 0.19 6.50 10.31
CA ASN A 53 -1.22 6.69 10.63
C ASN A 53 -1.70 8.12 10.33
N ILE A 54 -0.91 9.13 10.69
CA ILE A 54 -1.21 10.53 10.37
C ILE A 54 -1.26 10.73 8.85
N ALA A 55 -0.29 10.19 8.10
CA ALA A 55 -0.31 10.28 6.64
C ALA A 55 -1.55 9.61 6.04
N CYS A 56 -1.98 8.46 6.56
CA CYS A 56 -3.22 7.80 6.15
C CYS A 56 -4.45 8.68 6.39
N ILE A 57 -4.55 9.31 7.57
CA ILE A 57 -5.65 10.22 7.91
C ILE A 57 -5.68 11.42 6.95
N ILE A 58 -4.53 12.04 6.70
CA ILE A 58 -4.42 13.18 5.77
C ILE A 58 -4.84 12.77 4.36
N ILE A 59 -4.37 11.63 3.88
CA ILE A 59 -4.72 11.12 2.54
C ILE A 59 -6.23 10.86 2.45
N HIS A 60 -6.82 10.23 3.47
CA HIS A 60 -8.24 9.93 3.51
C HIS A 60 -9.09 11.22 3.54
N LEU A 61 -8.72 12.21 4.35
CA LEU A 61 -9.40 13.51 4.41
C LEU A 61 -9.27 14.32 3.11
N ARG A 62 -8.13 14.18 2.41
CA ARG A 62 -7.86 14.94 1.18
C ARG A 62 -8.55 14.36 -0.06
N TYR A 63 -8.62 13.04 -0.15
CA TYR A 63 -9.10 12.35 -1.35
C TYR A 63 -10.44 11.63 -1.17
N GLY A 64 -10.96 11.53 0.06
CA GLY A 64 -12.26 10.92 0.34
C GLY A 64 -12.39 9.54 -0.28
N ILE A 65 -11.40 8.66 -0.04
CA ILE A 65 -11.52 7.22 -0.34
C ILE A 65 -12.44 6.60 0.69
#